data_AF-A0A8S3H6T9-F1
#
_entry.id   AF-A0A8S3H6T9-F1
#
_cell.length_a   1.000
_cell.length_b   1.000
_cell.length_c   1.000
_cell.angle_alpha   90.00
_cell.angle_beta   90.00
_cell.angle_gamma   90.00
#
_symmetry.space_group_name_H-M   'P 1'
#
loop_
_entity.id
_entity.type
_entity.pdbx_description
1 polymer ?
#
loop_
_entity_poly.entity_id
_entity_poly.type
_entity_poly.pdbx_seq_one_letter_code
_entity_poly.pdbx_strand_id
1 'polypeptide(L)'
;KAHVEYSRAGIPLVNHEEQTKRAIKVAETVIGLANVNKNKDPQMGGEDFAFMLLKRPGAFIFMGINDEAVSVKLHSPDYNFNDDVIPFGVAYWISLVQQELNN
;
A
#
# COMPACT_ATOMS: atom_id res chain seq x y z
N LYS A 1 -10.98 38.22 23.28
CA LYS A 1 -10.63 37.76 21.91
C LYS A 1 -9.94 36.41 22.03
N ALA A 2 -10.29 35.44 21.19
CA ALA A 2 -9.54 34.18 21.10
C ALA A 2 -8.59 34.25 19.90
N HIS A 3 -7.40 33.65 20.04
CA HIS A 3 -6.43 33.45 18.96
C HIS A 3 -6.31 31.95 18.70
N VAL A 4 -6.31 31.55 17.43
CA VAL A 4 -6.18 30.16 17.00
C VAL A 4 -5.06 30.08 15.99
N GLU A 5 -4.14 29.14 16.21
CA GLU A 5 -3.11 28.75 15.25
C GLU A 5 -3.47 27.38 14.68
N TYR A 6 -3.51 27.29 13.35
CA TYR A 6 -3.79 26.06 12.63
C TYR A 6 -2.62 25.75 11.70
N SER A 7 -2.09 24.54 11.82
CA SER A 7 -1.11 23.99 10.88
C SER A 7 -1.68 22.75 10.21
N ARG A 8 -1.53 22.66 8.89
CA ARG A 8 -1.90 21.48 8.12
C ARG A 8 -0.68 20.57 8.04
N ALA A 9 -0.76 19.41 8.69
CA ALA A 9 0.35 18.46 8.75
C ALA A 9 0.43 17.49 7.55
N GLY A 10 -0.68 17.28 6.82
CA GLY A 10 -0.73 16.25 5.77
C GLY A 10 -1.70 16.53 4.63
N ILE A 11 -1.58 15.71 3.59
CA ILE A 11 -2.48 15.63 2.44
C ILE A 11 -2.98 14.18 2.30
N PRO A 12 -4.16 13.96 1.70
CA PRO A 12 -4.62 12.60 1.43
C PRO A 12 -3.69 11.92 0.43
N LEU A 13 -3.37 10.64 0.70
CA LEU A 13 -2.71 9.79 -0.28
C LEU A 13 -3.72 9.37 -1.33
N VAL A 14 -3.49 9.79 -2.58
CA VAL A 14 -4.34 9.41 -3.72
C VAL A 14 -3.45 8.76 -4.77
N ASN A 15 -3.68 7.47 -5.02
CA ASN A 15 -2.96 6.73 -6.05
C ASN A 15 -3.33 7.24 -7.44
N HIS A 16 -2.36 7.17 -8.36
CA HIS A 16 -2.59 7.43 -9.77
C HIS A 16 -3.17 6.18 -10.43
N GLU A 17 -4.17 6.35 -11.29
CA GLU A 17 -4.95 5.24 -11.87
C GLU A 17 -4.05 4.26 -12.64
N GLU A 18 -3.19 4.76 -13.54
CA GLU A 18 -2.34 3.91 -14.37
C GLU A 18 -1.31 3.12 -13.56
N GLN A 19 -0.73 3.74 -12.54
CA GLN A 19 0.23 3.09 -11.64
C GLN A 19 -0.46 2.07 -10.75
N THR A 20 -1.72 2.33 -10.36
CA THR A 20 -2.55 1.36 -9.64
C THR A 20 -2.84 0.14 -10.51
N LYS A 21 -3.18 0.33 -11.80
CA LYS A 21 -3.39 -0.78 -12.75
C LYS A 21 -2.14 -1.65 -12.90
N ARG A 22 -0.95 -1.02 -13.02
CA ARG A 22 0.34 -1.74 -13.07
C ARG A 22 0.60 -2.50 -11.78
N ALA A 23 0.40 -1.85 -10.63
CA ALA A 23 0.57 -2.48 -9.33
C ALA A 23 -0.35 -3.70 -9.13
N ILE A 24 -1.61 -3.60 -9.56
CA ILE A 24 -2.56 -4.72 -9.58
C ILE A 24 -2.04 -5.84 -10.48
N LYS A 25 -1.59 -5.52 -11.69
CA LYS A 25 -1.09 -6.51 -12.65
C LYS A 25 0.09 -7.31 -12.08
N VAL A 26 1.02 -6.64 -11.40
CA VAL A 26 2.13 -7.29 -10.71
C VAL A 26 1.63 -8.23 -9.63
N ALA A 27 0.70 -7.78 -8.77
CA ALA A 27 0.13 -8.63 -7.73
C ALA A 27 -0.57 -9.86 -8.32
N GLU A 28 -1.35 -9.69 -9.40
CA GLU A 28 -1.99 -10.81 -10.10
C GLU A 28 -0.99 -11.84 -10.64
N THR A 29 0.15 -11.38 -11.15
CA THR A 29 1.23 -12.27 -11.62
C THR A 29 1.82 -13.10 -10.48
N VAL A 30 1.95 -12.52 -9.28
CA VAL A 30 2.63 -13.17 -8.15
C VAL A 30 1.70 -14.09 -7.37
N ILE A 31 0.47 -13.66 -7.06
CA ILE A 31 -0.45 -14.40 -6.17
C ILE A 31 -1.73 -14.85 -6.86
N GLY A 32 -1.93 -14.56 -8.14
CA GLY A 32 -3.13 -14.90 -8.89
C GLY A 32 -4.30 -13.95 -8.62
N LEU A 33 -5.18 -13.81 -9.62
CA LEU A 33 -6.32 -12.86 -9.60
C LEU A 33 -7.24 -13.04 -8.40
N ALA A 34 -7.48 -14.28 -7.97
CA ALA A 34 -8.39 -14.59 -6.86
C ALA A 34 -7.92 -14.02 -5.51
N ASN A 35 -6.63 -13.70 -5.37
CA ASN A 35 -6.03 -13.22 -4.13
C ASN A 35 -5.79 -11.69 -4.14
N VAL A 36 -6.32 -10.97 -5.14
CA VAL A 36 -6.14 -9.51 -5.27
C VAL A 36 -7.47 -8.78 -5.12
N ASN A 37 -7.60 -7.98 -4.06
CA ASN A 37 -8.69 -7.02 -3.94
C ASN A 37 -8.32 -5.69 -4.63
N LYS A 38 -8.93 -5.44 -5.80
CA LYS A 38 -8.71 -4.22 -6.61
C LYS A 38 -9.49 -3.00 -6.12
N ASN A 39 -10.51 -3.22 -5.29
CA ASN A 39 -11.47 -2.22 -4.84
C ASN A 39 -11.40 -2.08 -3.31
N LYS A 40 -10.20 -2.01 -2.77
CA LYS A 40 -10.01 -1.81 -1.33
C LYS A 40 -10.54 -0.44 -0.93
N ASP A 41 -11.37 -0.41 0.11
CA ASP A 41 -11.89 0.85 0.66
C ASP A 41 -10.76 1.76 1.18
N PRO A 42 -10.92 3.09 1.05
CA PRO A 42 -10.00 4.06 1.65
C PRO A 42 -9.80 3.82 3.15
N GLN A 43 -8.60 4.09 3.64
CA GLN A 43 -8.25 3.94 5.04
C GLN A 43 -8.21 5.31 5.73
N MET A 44 -8.54 5.34 7.03
CA MET A 44 -8.55 6.58 7.83
C MET A 44 -7.16 7.03 8.29
N GLY A 45 -6.13 6.20 8.11
CA GLY A 45 -4.75 6.51 8.49
C GLY A 45 -4.15 7.62 7.62
N GLY A 46 -3.21 8.39 8.18
CA GLY A 46 -2.36 9.32 7.43
C GLY A 46 -1.07 8.63 6.97
N GLU A 47 -0.59 8.97 5.78
CA GLU A 47 0.61 8.38 5.16
C GLU A 47 1.40 9.46 4.42
N ASP A 48 2.69 9.60 4.70
CA ASP A 48 3.52 10.68 4.14
C ASP A 48 3.99 10.40 2.71
N PHE A 49 3.86 9.15 2.24
CA PHE A 49 4.03 8.79 0.82
C PHE A 49 3.13 9.61 -0.11
N ALA A 50 2.05 10.20 0.42
CA ALA A 50 1.24 11.19 -0.29
C ALA A 50 2.06 12.34 -0.89
N PHE A 51 3.12 12.79 -0.19
CA PHE A 51 4.01 13.84 -0.71
C PHE A 51 4.90 13.35 -1.85
N MET A 52 5.28 12.07 -1.88
CA MET A 52 5.99 11.48 -3.02
C MET A 52 5.10 11.47 -4.27
N LEU A 53 3.81 11.18 -4.09
CA LEU A 53 2.82 11.18 -5.17
C LEU A 53 2.57 12.58 -5.76
N LEU A 54 2.84 13.67 -5.03
CA LEU A 54 2.84 15.01 -5.62
C LEU A 54 3.97 15.24 -6.63
N LYS A 55 5.04 14.44 -6.56
CA LYS A 55 6.24 14.63 -7.39
C LYS A 55 6.29 13.66 -8.56
N ARG A 56 5.76 12.45 -8.40
CA ARG A 56 5.77 11.43 -9.44
C ARG A 56 4.49 10.60 -9.39
N PRO A 57 3.94 10.22 -10.56
CA PRO A 57 2.87 9.23 -10.61
C PRO A 57 3.31 7.93 -9.92
N GLY A 58 2.44 7.38 -9.07
CA GLY A 58 2.75 6.22 -8.26
C GLY A 58 1.51 5.61 -7.62
N ALA A 59 1.71 4.48 -6.96
CA ALA A 59 0.69 3.76 -6.21
C ALA A 59 1.25 3.24 -4.89
N PHE A 60 0.47 3.39 -3.82
CA PHE A 60 0.67 2.78 -2.52
C PHE A 60 -0.34 1.64 -2.37
N ILE A 61 0.15 0.44 -2.06
CA ILE A 61 -0.68 -0.76 -1.95
C ILE A 61 -0.51 -1.42 -0.58
N PHE A 62 -1.49 -2.23 -0.20
CA PHE A 62 -1.43 -3.04 1.00
C PHE A 62 -1.16 -4.50 0.66
N MET A 63 -0.31 -5.14 1.45
CA MET A 63 -0.14 -6.59 1.45
C MET A 63 -0.89 -7.16 2.64
N GLY A 64 -1.71 -8.20 2.40
CA GLY A 64 -2.32 -8.95 3.49
C GLY A 64 -1.26 -9.66 4.31
N ILE A 65 -1.33 -9.57 5.64
CA ILE A 65 -0.36 -10.21 6.54
C ILE A 65 -0.93 -11.48 7.17
N ASN A 66 -2.25 -11.56 7.38
CA ASN A 66 -2.93 -12.71 8.00
C ASN A 66 -4.39 -12.83 7.54
N ASP A 67 -5.02 -13.97 7.81
CA ASP A 67 -6.48 -14.12 7.84
C ASP A 67 -7.06 -13.19 8.93
N GLU A 68 -8.19 -12.54 8.64
CA GLU A 68 -8.92 -11.61 9.52
C GLU A 68 -9.17 -12.17 10.93
N ALA A 69 -9.17 -13.50 11.10
CA ALA A 69 -9.38 -14.16 12.39
C ALA A 69 -8.23 -13.99 13.42
N VAL A 70 -7.00 -13.62 13.01
CA VAL A 70 -5.80 -13.70 13.89
C VAL A 70 -5.03 -12.38 14.03
N SER A 71 -5.37 -11.34 13.26
CA SER A 71 -4.52 -10.14 13.20
C SER A 71 -4.80 -9.11 14.30
N VAL A 72 -3.85 -8.96 15.22
CA VAL A 72 -3.73 -7.73 16.04
C VAL A 72 -3.46 -6.55 15.09
N LYS A 73 -4.09 -5.38 15.35
CA LYS A 73 -3.92 -4.20 14.50
C LYS A 73 -2.50 -3.62 14.59
N LEU A 74 -2.05 -3.01 13.49
CA LEU A 74 -0.85 -2.16 13.49
C LEU A 74 -0.93 -1.13 14.63
N HIS A 75 0.20 -0.81 15.26
CA HIS A 75 0.35 0.03 16.47
C HIS A 75 -0.05 -0.62 17.80
N SER A 76 -0.50 -1.87 17.83
CA SER A 76 -0.61 -2.61 19.09
C SER A 76 0.77 -3.05 19.60
N PRO A 77 1.02 -3.04 20.93
CA PRO A 77 2.22 -3.66 21.50
C PRO A 77 2.30 -5.17 21.24
N ASP A 78 1.16 -5.83 21.03
CA ASP A 78 1.08 -7.26 20.74
C ASP A 78 1.13 -7.57 19.23
N TYR A 79 1.44 -6.57 18.39
CA TYR A 79 1.55 -6.78 16.95
C TYR A 79 2.72 -7.71 16.64
N ASN A 80 2.42 -8.83 16.01
CA ASN A 80 3.40 -9.79 15.52
C ASN A 80 3.25 -9.94 14.00
N PHE A 81 4.33 -9.67 13.27
CA PHE A 81 4.33 -9.78 11.82
C PHE A 81 4.35 -11.26 11.39
N ASN A 82 3.65 -11.59 10.31
CA ASN A 82 3.71 -12.94 9.75
C ASN A 82 4.86 -13.06 8.75
N ASP A 83 5.96 -13.67 9.16
CA ASP A 83 7.15 -13.81 8.30
C ASP A 83 6.90 -14.68 7.06
N ASP A 84 5.88 -15.55 7.08
CA ASP A 84 5.52 -16.40 5.94
C ASP A 84 5.05 -15.58 4.72
N VAL A 85 4.66 -14.31 4.91
CA VAL A 85 4.26 -13.43 3.80
C VAL A 85 5.40 -12.66 3.15
N ILE A 86 6.61 -12.68 3.75
CA ILE A 86 7.79 -11.98 3.22
C ILE A 86 8.11 -12.39 1.77
N PRO A 87 8.10 -13.70 1.40
CA PRO A 87 8.41 -14.11 0.03
C PRO A 87 7.48 -13.49 -1.03
N PHE A 88 6.20 -13.25 -0.70
CA PHE A 88 5.27 -12.59 -1.63
C PHE A 88 5.61 -11.12 -1.85
N GLY A 89 5.98 -10.40 -0.78
CA GLY A 89 6.44 -9.01 -0.88
C GLY A 89 7.72 -8.89 -1.72
N VAL A 90 8.67 -9.81 -1.54
CA VAL A 90 9.89 -9.87 -2.35
C VAL A 90 9.57 -10.17 -3.82
N ALA A 91 8.74 -11.18 -4.07
CA ALA A 91 8.32 -11.54 -5.43
C ALA A 91 7.57 -10.40 -6.12
N TYR A 92 6.76 -9.62 -5.39
CA TYR A 92 6.09 -8.42 -5.90
C TYR A 92 7.08 -7.41 -6.45
N TRP A 93 8.09 -7.02 -5.67
CA TRP A 93 9.08 -6.04 -6.12
C TRP A 93 9.94 -6.54 -7.29
N ILE A 94 10.34 -7.82 -7.26
CA ILE A 94 11.07 -8.43 -8.39
C ILE A 94 10.22 -8.37 -9.66
N SER A 95 8.95 -8.79 -9.58
CA SER A 95 8.04 -8.78 -10.72
C SER A 95 7.74 -7.35 -11.20
N LEU A 96 7.61 -6.37 -10.31
CA LEU A 96 7.41 -4.96 -10.70
C LEU A 96 8.60 -4.45 -11.50
N VAL A 97 9.82 -4.65 -10.99
CA VAL A 97 11.04 -4.20 -11.67
C VAL A 97 11.18 -4.87 -13.04
N GLN A 98 10.94 -6.19 -13.12
CA GLN A 98 10.99 -6.91 -14.39
C GLN A 98 9.97 -6.37 -15.39
N GLN A 99 8.73 -6.09 -14.97
CA GLN A 99 7.68 -5.59 -15.88
C GLN A 99 7.90 -4.14 -16.33
N GLU A 100 8.51 -3.30 -15.48
CA GLU A 100 8.70 -1.89 -15.80
C GLU A 100 10.03 -1.59 -16.50
N LEU A 101 11.08 -2.41 -16.29
CA LEU A 101 12.44 -2.11 -16.75
C LEU A 101 13.02 -3.10 -17.77
N ASN A 102 12.46 -4.31 -17.91
CA ASN A 102 12.94 -5.24 -18.93
C ASN A 102 12.13 -5.04 -20.22
N ASN A 103 12.69 -4.25 -21.14
CA ASN A 103 12.34 -4.26 -22.56
C ASN A 103 13.02 -5.44 -23.27
#